data_AF-A0AAW3V4G8-F1
#
_entry.id   AF-A0AAW3V4G8-F1
#
_cell.length_a   1.000
_cell.length_b   1.000
_cell.length_c   1.000
_cell.angle_alpha   90.00
_cell.angle_beta   90.00
_cell.angle_gamma   90.00
#
_symmetry.space_group_name_H-M   'P 1'
#
loop_
_entity.id
_entity.type
_entity.pdbx_description
1 polymer ?
#
loop_
_entity_poly.entity_id
_entity_poly.type
_entity_poly.pdbx_seq_one_letter_code
_entity_poly.pdbx_strand_id
1 'polypeptide(L)'
;MVLSDDCRQHLYRVVWETREGFSVIAYTLAFTREGASKLFHELLAPIAREPADELALYNIDSYRDLTDKGVSEDEDMRVFETGWKGNAVVNWAERPLFLTADPTLVSKWAELQAELAAQRAREAIDRAGGPR
;
A
#
# COMPACT_ATOMS: atom_id res chain seq x y z
N MET A 1 2.64 15.04 -4.10
CA MET A 1 1.68 14.85 -5.23
C MET A 1 0.32 14.45 -4.64
N VAL A 2 -0.79 14.70 -5.32
CA VAL A 2 -2.13 14.25 -4.88
C VAL A 2 -2.61 13.07 -5.71
N LEU A 3 -3.40 12.18 -5.11
CA LEU A 3 -4.08 11.11 -5.83
C LEU A 3 -5.17 11.68 -6.72
N SER A 4 -5.42 11.02 -7.86
CA SER A 4 -6.53 11.35 -8.75
C SER A 4 -7.88 11.14 -8.06
N ASP A 5 -8.91 11.82 -8.57
CA ASP A 5 -10.28 11.60 -8.10
C ASP A 5 -10.73 10.14 -8.30
N ASP A 6 -10.24 9.49 -9.37
CA ASP A 6 -10.53 8.09 -9.65
C ASP A 6 -9.93 7.17 -8.57
N CYS A 7 -8.69 7.41 -8.16
CA CYS A 7 -8.10 6.74 -7.01
C CYS A 7 -8.91 6.99 -5.72
N ARG A 8 -9.29 8.23 -5.43
CA ARG A 8 -10.02 8.54 -4.19
C ARG A 8 -11.42 7.90 -4.13
N GLN A 9 -12.03 7.64 -5.29
CA GLN A 9 -13.36 7.03 -5.38
C GLN A 9 -13.32 5.50 -5.49
N HIS A 10 -12.33 4.95 -6.20
CA HIS A 10 -12.36 3.57 -6.68
C HIS A 10 -11.15 2.72 -6.24
N LEU A 11 -10.18 3.29 -5.52
CA LEU A 11 -9.02 2.53 -5.07
C LEU A 11 -9.40 1.50 -4.00
N TYR A 12 -8.90 0.28 -4.19
CA TYR A 12 -8.85 -0.75 -3.18
C TYR A 12 -7.43 -1.25 -2.99
N ARG A 13 -7.11 -1.60 -1.74
CA ARG A 13 -5.88 -2.30 -1.36
C ARG A 13 -6.24 -3.66 -0.80
N VAL A 14 -5.43 -4.66 -1.09
CA VAL A 14 -5.50 -6.00 -0.49
C VAL A 14 -4.15 -6.40 0.10
N VAL A 15 -4.19 -7.26 1.12
CA VAL A 15 -3.04 -8.02 1.60
C VAL A 15 -3.17 -9.44 1.06
N TRP A 16 -2.23 -9.85 0.21
CA TRP A 16 -2.12 -11.23 -0.26
C TRP A 16 -1.01 -11.94 0.51
N GLU A 17 -1.34 -13.03 1.20
CA GLU A 17 -0.33 -13.92 1.79
C GLU A 17 0.07 -14.99 0.77
N THR A 18 1.34 -15.00 0.39
CA THR A 18 1.88 -16.02 -0.52
C THR A 18 2.14 -17.32 0.22
N ARG A 19 2.20 -18.45 -0.50
CA ARG A 19 2.51 -19.77 0.09
C ARG A 19 3.85 -19.83 0.82
N GLU A 20 4.79 -18.98 0.43
CA GLU A 20 6.10 -18.86 1.07
C GLU A 20 6.06 -18.06 2.39
N GLY A 21 4.88 -17.56 2.78
CA GLY A 21 4.67 -16.84 4.05
C GLY A 21 5.01 -15.34 3.97
N PHE A 22 5.07 -14.76 2.77
CA PHE A 22 5.25 -13.32 2.60
C PHE A 22 3.92 -12.62 2.40
N SER A 23 3.78 -11.41 2.95
CA SER A 23 2.63 -10.55 2.68
C SER A 23 2.96 -9.58 1.54
N VAL A 24 2.15 -9.59 0.49
CA VAL A 24 2.22 -8.69 -0.66
C VAL A 24 1.05 -7.72 -0.59
N ILE A 25 1.34 -6.43 -0.69
CA ILE A 25 0.31 -5.39 -0.80
C ILE A 25 0.01 -5.18 -2.28
N ALA A 26 -1.26 -5.26 -2.67
CA ALA A 26 -1.66 -4.96 -4.04
C ALA A 26 -2.78 -3.91 -4.07
N TYR A 27 -2.79 -3.10 -5.12
CA TYR A 27 -3.77 -2.05 -5.34
C TYR A 27 -4.48 -2.26 -6.68
N THR A 28 -5.78 -1.99 -6.73
CA THR A 28 -6.55 -1.96 -7.98
C THR A 28 -7.65 -0.91 -7.91
N LEU A 29 -8.29 -0.62 -9.04
CA LEU A 29 -9.44 0.27 -9.11
C LEU A 29 -10.70 -0.56 -9.40
N ALA A 30 -11.75 -0.35 -8.61
CA ALA A 30 -13.04 -1.00 -8.78
C ALA A 30 -14.19 -0.15 -8.25
N PHE A 31 -15.39 -0.35 -8.78
CA PHE A 31 -16.59 0.35 -8.32
C PHE A 31 -17.17 -0.20 -7.01
N THR A 32 -16.88 -1.47 -6.69
CA THR A 32 -17.37 -2.13 -5.48
C THR A 32 -16.29 -3.02 -4.87
N ARG A 33 -16.45 -3.34 -3.57
CA ARG A 33 -15.53 -4.25 -2.87
C ARG A 33 -15.56 -5.66 -3.45
N GLU A 34 -16.73 -6.14 -3.86
CA GLU A 34 -16.89 -7.44 -4.55
C GLU A 34 -16.18 -7.42 -5.91
N GLY A 35 -16.28 -6.31 -6.64
CA GLY A 35 -15.56 -6.10 -7.90
C GLY A 35 -14.05 -6.10 -7.69
N ALA A 36 -13.56 -5.39 -6.67
CA ALA A 36 -12.15 -5.38 -6.28
C ALA A 36 -11.66 -6.79 -5.93
N SER A 37 -12.42 -7.51 -5.11
CA SER A 37 -12.13 -8.90 -4.73
C SER A 37 -11.98 -9.79 -5.96
N LYS A 38 -12.94 -9.73 -6.89
CA LYS A 38 -12.88 -10.50 -8.14
C LYS A 38 -11.64 -10.15 -8.96
N LEU A 39 -11.35 -8.87 -9.14
CA LEU A 39 -10.16 -8.42 -9.88
C LEU A 39 -8.86 -8.89 -9.24
N PHE A 40 -8.73 -8.82 -7.91
CA PHE A 40 -7.55 -9.32 -7.23
C PHE A 40 -7.36 -10.82 -7.45
N HIS A 41 -8.43 -11.61 -7.34
CA HIS A 41 -8.35 -13.04 -7.61
C HIS A 41 -7.94 -13.33 -9.05
N GLU A 42 -8.54 -12.66 -10.04
CA GLU A 42 -8.25 -12.86 -11.46
C GLU A 42 -6.81 -12.44 -11.84
N LEU A 43 -6.29 -11.38 -11.23
CA LEU A 43 -4.98 -10.82 -11.56
C LEU A 43 -3.83 -11.45 -10.76
N LEU A 44 -4.06 -11.83 -9.50
CA LEU A 44 -3.02 -12.41 -8.64
C LEU A 44 -2.87 -13.93 -8.87
N ALA A 45 -3.93 -14.66 -9.23
CA ALA A 45 -3.86 -16.11 -9.42
C ALA A 45 -2.79 -16.53 -10.45
N PRO A 46 -2.68 -15.90 -11.63
CA PRO A 46 -1.61 -16.21 -12.58
C PRO A 46 -0.21 -15.88 -12.06
N ILE A 47 -0.08 -14.82 -11.25
CA ILE A 47 1.20 -14.40 -10.64
C ILE A 47 1.63 -15.41 -9.59
N ALA A 48 0.68 -15.84 -8.75
CA ALA A 48 0.85 -16.87 -7.72
C ALA A 48 1.12 -18.26 -8.31
N ARG A 49 0.61 -18.51 -9.52
CA ARG A 49 0.50 -19.86 -10.12
C ARG A 49 -0.37 -20.78 -9.26
N GLU A 50 -1.46 -20.22 -8.76
CA GLU A 50 -2.42 -20.88 -7.88
C GLU A 50 -3.84 -20.68 -8.42
N PRO A 51 -4.78 -21.61 -8.15
CA PRO A 51 -6.19 -21.38 -8.38
C PRO A 51 -6.66 -20.12 -7.64
N ALA A 52 -7.57 -19.37 -8.26
CA ALA A 52 -8.10 -18.13 -7.69
C ALA A 52 -8.76 -18.36 -6.33
N ASP A 53 -9.52 -19.44 -6.16
CA ASP A 53 -10.18 -19.81 -4.90
C ASP A 53 -9.23 -20.27 -3.78
N GLU A 54 -7.95 -20.51 -4.10
CA GLU A 54 -6.92 -20.85 -3.12
C GLU A 54 -6.11 -19.63 -2.62
N LEU A 55 -6.33 -18.44 -3.20
CA LEU A 55 -5.59 -17.24 -2.79
C LEU A 55 -6.02 -16.74 -1.40
N ALA A 56 -5.04 -16.59 -0.52
CA ALA A 56 -5.24 -16.00 0.80
C ALA A 56 -5.24 -14.46 0.72
N LEU A 57 -6.39 -13.89 0.36
CA LEU A 57 -6.60 -12.45 0.29
C LEU A 57 -7.29 -11.91 1.54
N TYR A 58 -6.74 -10.85 2.14
CA TYR A 58 -7.23 -10.22 3.36
C TYR A 58 -7.34 -8.70 3.21
N ASN A 59 -8.18 -8.10 4.04
CA ASN A 59 -8.27 -6.64 4.22
C ASN A 59 -8.44 -5.89 2.89
N ILE A 60 -9.46 -6.26 2.12
CA ILE A 60 -9.87 -5.55 0.89
C ILE A 60 -10.50 -4.21 1.31
N ASP A 61 -9.64 -3.23 1.52
CA ASP A 61 -9.95 -1.91 2.05
C ASP A 61 -10.04 -0.90 0.91
N SER A 62 -11.13 -0.13 0.87
CA SER A 62 -11.28 1.01 -0.04
C SER A 62 -10.38 2.19 0.38
N TYR A 63 -10.19 3.17 -0.50
CA TYR A 63 -9.53 4.45 -0.16
C TYR A 63 -10.03 5.00 1.19
N ARG A 64 -11.35 5.07 1.38
CA ARG A 64 -11.95 5.56 2.61
C ARG A 64 -11.61 4.71 3.83
N ASP A 65 -11.67 3.37 3.70
CA ASP A 65 -11.29 2.48 4.79
C ASP A 65 -9.84 2.71 5.23
N LEU A 66 -8.96 3.03 4.28
CA LEU A 66 -7.53 3.27 4.54
C LEU A 66 -7.29 4.63 5.18
N THR A 67 -7.93 5.69 4.68
CA THR A 67 -7.73 7.05 5.20
C THR A 67 -8.37 7.26 6.56
N ASP A 68 -9.50 6.59 6.84
CA ASP A 68 -10.17 6.62 8.15
C ASP A 68 -9.34 5.90 9.24
N LYS A 69 -8.57 4.86 8.88
CA LYS A 69 -7.70 4.12 9.81
C LYS A 69 -6.30 4.73 9.96
N GLY A 70 -5.83 5.41 8.92
CA GLY A 70 -4.45 5.90 8.85
C GLY A 70 -4.18 7.12 9.74
N VAL A 71 -2.90 7.36 10.03
CA VAL A 71 -2.46 8.39 10.98
C VAL A 71 -1.55 9.46 10.36
N SER A 72 -1.10 9.30 9.11
CA SER A 72 -0.28 10.33 8.45
C SER A 72 -1.04 11.64 8.28
N GLU A 73 -0.33 12.76 8.38
CA GLU A 73 -0.91 14.09 8.13
C GLU A 73 -1.35 14.24 6.66
N ASP A 74 -0.56 13.69 5.75
CA ASP A 74 -0.93 13.58 4.34
C ASP A 74 -1.91 12.41 4.16
N GLU A 75 -3.18 12.75 3.91
CA GLU A 75 -4.27 11.79 3.77
C GLU A 75 -4.03 10.82 2.61
N ASP A 76 -3.52 11.30 1.47
CA ASP A 76 -3.24 10.46 0.30
C ASP A 76 -2.10 9.47 0.57
N MET A 77 -1.20 9.78 1.52
CA MET A 77 -0.13 8.86 1.94
C MET A 77 -0.65 7.68 2.77
N ARG A 78 -1.81 7.84 3.43
CA ARG A 78 -2.38 6.82 4.33
C ARG A 78 -2.69 5.50 3.63
N VAL A 79 -2.96 5.53 2.33
CA VAL A 79 -3.23 4.32 1.55
C VAL A 79 -2.07 3.32 1.60
N PHE A 80 -0.85 3.80 1.83
CA PHE A 80 0.37 2.98 1.93
C PHE A 80 0.71 2.50 3.34
N GLU A 81 -0.06 2.87 4.38
CA GLU A 81 0.22 2.49 5.76
C GLU A 81 -0.17 1.03 6.02
N THR A 82 0.78 0.20 6.46
CA THR A 82 0.55 -1.23 6.70
C THR A 82 0.69 -1.63 8.17
N GLY A 83 1.13 -0.71 9.03
CA GLY A 83 1.18 -0.96 10.47
C GLY A 83 1.40 0.32 11.29
N TRP A 84 0.81 0.33 12.48
CA TRP A 84 0.76 1.48 13.38
C TRP A 84 1.25 1.14 14.79
N LYS A 85 1.82 2.14 15.47
CA LYS A 85 2.10 2.10 16.91
C LYS A 85 1.67 3.43 17.53
N GLY A 86 0.45 3.46 18.07
CA GLY A 86 -0.17 4.72 18.51
C GLY A 86 -0.43 5.63 17.31
N ASN A 87 0.01 6.89 17.39
CA ASN A 87 -0.16 7.88 16.32
C ASN A 87 1.03 7.93 15.34
N ALA A 88 1.74 6.82 15.18
CA ALA A 88 2.90 6.72 14.31
C ALA A 88 2.80 5.50 13.39
N VAL A 89 3.17 5.69 12.12
CA VAL A 89 3.30 4.60 11.15
C VAL A 89 4.62 3.88 11.40
N VAL A 90 4.56 2.56 11.60
CA VAL A 90 5.75 1.72 11.79
C VAL A 90 6.07 0.86 10.58
N ASN A 91 5.08 0.59 9.73
CA ASN A 91 5.26 -0.17 8.50
C ASN A 91 4.52 0.50 7.33
N TRP A 92 5.15 0.41 6.17
CA TRP A 92 4.65 0.95 4.91
C TRP A 92 4.57 -0.15 3.85
N ALA A 93 3.78 0.07 2.80
CA ALA A 93 3.78 -0.74 1.61
C ALA A 93 5.09 -0.53 0.83
N GLU A 94 6.14 -1.29 1.18
CA GLU A 94 7.48 -1.11 0.62
C GLU A 94 7.61 -1.55 -0.84
N ARG A 95 6.91 -2.61 -1.25
CA ARG A 95 7.02 -3.20 -2.60
C ARG A 95 5.65 -3.62 -3.12
N PRO A 96 4.73 -2.65 -3.29
CA PRO A 96 3.38 -2.97 -3.68
C PRO A 96 3.27 -3.38 -5.15
N LEU A 97 2.26 -4.19 -5.46
CA LEU A 97 1.81 -4.43 -6.82
C LEU A 97 0.75 -3.40 -7.20
N PHE A 98 0.98 -2.66 -8.27
CA PHE A 98 0.00 -1.73 -8.83
C PHE A 98 -0.73 -2.40 -9.98
N LEU A 99 -1.93 -2.91 -9.71
CA LEU A 99 -2.84 -3.50 -10.69
C LEU A 99 -3.80 -2.44 -11.23
N THR A 100 -3.24 -1.30 -11.61
CA THR A 100 -3.92 -0.12 -12.13
C THR A 100 -3.00 0.65 -13.06
N ALA A 101 -3.57 1.39 -14.01
CA ALA A 101 -2.86 2.29 -14.89
C ALA A 101 -2.81 3.74 -14.35
N ASP A 102 -3.40 4.02 -13.19
CA ASP A 102 -3.39 5.37 -12.62
C ASP A 102 -1.95 5.78 -12.20
N PRO A 103 -1.38 6.83 -12.83
CA PRO A 103 0.00 7.23 -12.57
C PRO A 103 0.18 7.99 -11.26
N THR A 104 -0.90 8.55 -10.69
CA THR A 104 -0.84 9.34 -9.46
C THR A 104 -0.55 8.47 -8.25
N LEU A 105 -1.07 7.23 -8.22
CA LEU A 105 -0.78 6.27 -7.16
C LEU A 105 0.70 5.87 -7.13
N VAL A 106 1.28 5.54 -8.29
CA VAL A 106 2.70 5.19 -8.40
C VAL A 106 3.58 6.38 -8.03
N SER A 107 3.20 7.58 -8.48
CA SER A 107 3.94 8.80 -8.17
C SER A 107 3.87 9.17 -6.69
N LYS A 108 2.72 8.97 -6.03
CA LYS A 108 2.56 9.15 -4.59
C LYS A 108 3.40 8.14 -3.80
N TRP A 109 3.45 6.89 -4.24
CA TRP A 109 4.33 5.90 -3.65
C TRP A 109 5.82 6.27 -3.83
N ALA A 110 6.22 6.83 -4.98
CA ALA A 110 7.58 7.30 -5.20
C ALA A 110 7.96 8.46 -4.27
N GLU A 111 7.02 9.37 -3.98
CA GLU A 111 7.18 10.42 -2.97
C GLU A 111 7.44 9.82 -1.58
N LEU A 112 6.63 8.83 -1.16
CA LEU A 112 6.85 8.09 0.08
C LEU A 112 8.25 7.44 0.12
N GLN A 113 8.70 6.80 -0.97
CA GLN A 113 10.03 6.19 -1.01
C GLN A 113 11.15 7.24 -0.84
N ALA A 114 10.99 8.42 -1.42
CA ALA A 114 11.95 9.52 -1.27
C ALA A 114 11.99 10.02 0.19
N GLU A 115 10.84 10.17 0.85
CA GLU A 115 10.74 10.55 2.25
C GLU A 115 11.41 9.53 3.17
N LEU A 116 11.11 8.25 3.00
CA LEU A 116 11.71 7.16 3.78
C LEU A 116 13.23 7.10 3.57
N ALA A 117 13.70 7.29 2.33
CA ALA A 117 15.13 7.36 2.05
C ALA A 117 15.80 8.56 2.74
N ALA A 118 15.17 9.73 2.70
CA ALA A 118 15.68 10.93 3.37
C ALA A 118 15.71 10.76 4.89
N GLN A 119 14.70 10.13 5.49
CA GLN A 119 14.69 9.82 6.92
C GLN A 119 15.84 8.88 7.30
N ARG A 120 15.99 7.75 6.60
CA ARG A 120 17.07 6.79 6.86
C ARG A 120 18.45 7.43 6.72
N ALA A 121 18.63 8.34 5.76
CA ALA A 121 19.87 9.08 5.59
C ALA A 121 20.17 10.00 6.78
N ARG A 122 19.18 10.73 7.29
CA ARG A 122 19.32 11.58 8.50
C ARG A 122 19.69 10.74 9.72
N GLU A 123 18.98 9.64 9.95
CA GLU A 123 19.27 8.71 11.05
C GLU A 123 20.67 8.09 10.96
N ALA A 124 21.17 7.83 9.75
CA ALA A 124 22.54 7.37 9.54
C ALA A 124 23.58 8.46 9.86
N ILE A 125 23.33 9.70 9.46
CA ILE A 125 24.20 10.85 9.76
C ILE A 125 24.24 11.10 11.26
N ASP A 126 23.10 11.11 11.94
CA ASP A 126 23.04 11.34 13.39
C ASP A 126 23.79 10.25 14.17
N ARG A 127 23.68 8.98 13.75
CA ARG A 127 24.45 7.87 14.32
C ARG A 127 25.95 8.02 14.09
N ALA A 128 26.37 8.52 12.93
CA ALA A 128 27.77 8.76 12.62
C ALA A 128 28.34 10.00 13.32
N GLY A 129 27.48 10.99 13.61
CA GLY A 129 27.87 12.28 14.19
C GLY A 129 28.19 12.25 15.69
N GLY A 130 27.58 11.35 16.47
CA GLY A 130 27.78 11.22 17.93
C GLY A 130 27.37 12.46 18.75
N PRO A 131 27.05 12.33 20.06
CA PRO A 131 26.82 13.50 20.91
C PRO A 131 28.11 14.32 20.99
N ARG A 132 28.00 15.63 20.69
CA ARG A 132 29.08 16.60 20.90
C ARG A 132 29.38 16.79 22.38
#